data_AF-A0A847G4N9-F1
#
_entry.id   AF-A0A847G4N9-F1
#
_cell.length_a   1.000
_cell.length_b   1.000
_cell.length_c   1.000
_cell.angle_alpha   90.00
_cell.angle_beta   90.00
_cell.angle_gamma   90.00
#
_symmetry.space_group_name_H-M   'P 1'
#
loop_
_entity.id
_entity.type
_entity.pdbx_description
1 polymer ?
#
loop_
_entity_poly.entity_id
_entity_poly.type
_entity_poly.pdbx_seq_one_letter_code
_entity_poly.pdbx_strand_id
1 'polypeptide(L)'
;MKIFFFLFIVSGLSIAMGQTSRFTVKVLDHETGKPLSGMKVGGSVGTTIKPGYGWGTGKGIHVEGKETDTNGCYTFTIDGGNGAYGAEVYEQKGYYRMLSGGWRYQKASGIFPYRRYQPWNPIIELRMVKKRNPIPMYVMQYRGKIPATEIPVGFDLLNGDWVQPYGKGENSDIIFTLHIKEPPKGVTKFYPDYDLVVSFLQKHDGIQEVVQEEKPGLGKREFRILNMLTAPIEGYQNPYIQHHSVIKVGPENRLKDFFFRIRSQTHPDGSLKDGLYGKIYGGIECSPLVPPSGYFRFFYYLNPTPGDTNLEFDCKTTLMKNGIAPINQP
;
A
#
# COMPACT_ATOMS: atom_id res chain seq x y z
N MET A 1 74.22 34.63 14.45
CA MET A 1 73.02 34.09 15.12
C MET A 1 71.91 33.99 14.07
N LYS A 2 71.71 32.79 13.48
CA LYS A 2 70.68 32.54 12.46
C LYS A 2 69.50 31.85 13.14
N ILE A 3 68.33 32.51 13.15
CA ILE A 3 67.10 31.99 13.71
C ILE A 3 66.43 31.13 12.63
N PHE A 4 66.31 29.83 12.88
CA PHE A 4 65.50 28.91 12.08
C PHE A 4 64.05 28.96 12.55
N PHE A 5 63.14 29.39 11.68
CA PHE A 5 61.69 29.21 11.86
C PHE A 5 61.33 27.79 11.42
N PHE A 6 60.93 26.93 12.36
CA PHE A 6 60.29 25.66 12.04
C PHE A 6 58.79 25.92 11.82
N LEU A 7 58.34 25.84 10.57
CA LEU A 7 56.93 25.86 10.21
C LEU A 7 56.37 24.45 10.47
N PHE A 8 55.59 24.27 11.54
CA PHE A 8 54.78 23.06 11.71
C PHE A 8 53.61 23.12 10.72
N ILE A 9 53.70 22.32 9.65
CA ILE A 9 52.56 22.03 8.78
C ILE A 9 51.62 21.12 9.59
N VAL A 10 50.61 21.72 10.23
CA VAL A 10 49.44 20.97 10.70
C VAL A 10 48.67 20.60 9.45
N SER A 11 48.87 19.37 8.96
CA SER A 11 48.01 18.80 7.92
C SER A 11 46.58 18.79 8.45
N GLY A 12 45.74 19.65 7.89
CA GLY A 12 44.32 19.72 8.21
C GLY A 12 43.67 18.38 7.88
N LEU A 13 43.45 17.55 8.90
CA LEU A 13 42.38 16.56 8.83
C LEU A 13 41.08 17.35 8.76
N SER A 14 40.58 17.52 7.56
CA SER A 14 39.17 17.87 7.34
C SER A 14 38.35 16.68 7.81
N ILE A 15 38.02 16.61 9.10
CA ILE A 15 36.97 15.73 9.60
C ILE A 15 35.70 16.22 8.91
N ALA A 16 35.21 15.46 7.93
CA ALA A 16 33.95 15.74 7.28
C ALA A 16 32.87 15.82 8.36
N MET A 17 32.42 17.04 8.65
CA MET A 17 31.45 17.35 9.69
C MET A 17 30.06 16.90 9.20
N GLY A 18 29.78 15.61 9.32
CA GLY A 18 28.49 14.99 9.01
C GLY A 18 27.88 14.37 10.27
N GLN A 19 26.60 14.62 10.51
CA GLN A 19 25.88 13.94 11.58
C GLN A 19 25.67 12.47 11.19
N THR A 20 26.31 11.51 11.86
CA THR A 20 26.18 10.08 11.53
C THR A 20 24.83 9.53 12.00
N SER A 21 24.18 8.81 11.11
CA SER A 21 22.94 8.08 11.34
C SER A 21 23.24 6.58 11.49
N ARG A 22 22.60 5.92 12.45
CA ARG A 22 22.84 4.49 12.71
C ARG A 22 21.53 3.80 13.08
N PHE A 23 21.28 2.62 12.51
CA PHE A 23 20.09 1.81 12.77
C PHE A 23 20.34 0.33 12.44
N THR A 24 19.62 -0.56 13.12
CA THR A 24 19.63 -2.00 12.87
C THR A 24 18.34 -2.41 12.17
N VAL A 25 18.45 -3.23 11.13
CA VAL A 25 17.32 -3.94 10.53
C VAL A 25 17.30 -5.35 11.12
N LYS A 26 16.15 -5.77 11.65
CA LYS A 26 15.92 -7.14 12.12
C LYS A 26 14.88 -7.82 11.24
N VAL A 27 15.28 -8.88 10.56
CA VAL A 27 14.47 -9.60 9.59
C VAL A 27 13.98 -10.90 10.21
N LEU A 28 12.66 -11.05 10.26
CA LEU A 28 11.99 -12.21 10.83
C LEU A 28 11.09 -12.86 9.78
N ASP A 29 10.91 -14.17 9.86
CA ASP A 29 9.83 -14.86 9.16
C ASP A 29 8.49 -14.47 9.80
N HIS A 30 7.50 -14.09 8.99
CA HIS A 30 6.22 -13.60 9.50
C HIS A 30 5.45 -14.69 10.28
N GLU A 31 5.42 -15.91 9.76
CA GLU A 31 4.60 -17.01 10.30
C GLU A 31 5.21 -17.59 11.58
N THR A 32 6.52 -17.82 11.56
CA THR A 32 7.24 -18.50 12.65
C THR A 32 7.88 -17.54 13.65
N GLY A 33 8.03 -16.26 13.29
CA GLY A 33 8.74 -15.26 14.09
C GLY A 33 10.25 -15.48 14.21
N LYS A 34 10.80 -16.49 13.52
CA LYS A 34 12.24 -16.83 13.59
C LYS A 34 13.09 -15.83 12.80
N PRO A 35 14.32 -15.53 13.25
CA PRO A 35 15.23 -14.68 12.49
C PRO A 35 15.65 -15.31 11.17
N LEU A 36 15.74 -14.48 10.12
CA LEU A 36 16.16 -14.90 8.78
C LEU A 36 17.57 -14.42 8.48
N SER A 37 18.51 -15.35 8.37
CA SER A 37 19.92 -15.08 8.07
C SER A 37 20.21 -15.02 6.57
N GLY A 38 21.27 -14.28 6.22
CA GLY A 38 21.72 -14.10 4.83
C GLY A 38 20.69 -13.41 3.94
N MET A 39 19.83 -12.55 4.51
CA MET A 39 18.86 -11.77 3.75
C MET A 39 19.52 -10.46 3.33
N LYS A 40 19.58 -10.21 2.02
CA LYS A 40 19.96 -8.91 1.45
C LYS A 40 18.99 -7.81 1.91
N VAL A 41 19.52 -6.79 2.58
CA VAL A 41 18.82 -5.61 3.07
C VAL A 41 19.44 -4.33 2.56
N GLY A 42 18.61 -3.35 2.22
CA GLY A 42 19.00 -1.99 1.89
C GLY A 42 18.61 -1.02 3.00
N GLY A 43 19.36 0.08 3.12
CA GLY A 43 19.15 1.10 4.14
C GLY A 43 19.10 2.48 3.51
N SER A 44 18.14 3.31 3.92
CA SER A 44 18.05 4.70 3.47
C SER A 44 17.96 5.67 4.65
N VAL A 45 18.56 6.85 4.48
CA VAL A 45 18.39 7.99 5.39
C VAL A 45 17.94 9.22 4.63
N GLY A 46 16.97 9.94 5.19
CA GLY A 46 16.51 11.21 4.61
C GLY A 46 17.58 12.30 4.76
N THR A 47 17.70 13.20 3.80
CA THR A 47 18.61 14.37 3.88
C THR A 47 17.82 15.65 4.15
N THR A 48 18.45 16.65 4.77
CA THR A 48 17.85 17.99 4.88
C THR A 48 17.76 18.64 3.50
N ILE A 49 16.58 19.12 3.12
CA ILE A 49 16.39 19.91 1.90
C ILE A 49 17.09 21.26 2.11
N LYS A 50 18.01 21.65 1.22
CA LYS A 50 18.68 22.95 1.29
C LYS A 50 17.65 24.07 1.06
N PRO A 51 17.71 25.20 1.80
CA PRO A 51 16.84 26.35 1.53
C PRO A 51 16.88 26.76 0.05
N GLY A 52 15.72 27.03 -0.56
CA GLY A 52 15.59 27.37 -1.98
C GLY A 52 15.34 26.19 -2.92
N TYR A 53 15.41 24.96 -2.44
CA TYR A 53 15.04 23.77 -3.21
C TYR A 53 13.57 23.39 -2.96
N GLY A 54 12.81 23.11 -4.03
CA GLY A 54 11.39 22.74 -3.95
C GLY A 54 11.15 21.40 -3.23
N TRP A 55 9.93 21.18 -2.74
CA TRP A 55 9.50 19.89 -2.19
C TRP A 55 9.78 18.75 -3.18
N GLY A 56 10.46 17.68 -2.73
CA GLY A 56 10.80 16.51 -3.57
C GLY A 56 12.24 16.48 -4.14
N THR A 57 13.06 17.47 -3.83
CA THR A 57 14.45 17.59 -4.35
C THR A 57 15.53 17.02 -3.43
N GLY A 58 15.18 16.69 -2.17
CA GLY A 58 16.11 16.04 -1.25
C GLY A 58 16.37 14.60 -1.68
N LYS A 59 17.57 14.33 -2.21
CA LYS A 59 18.01 12.96 -2.50
C LYS A 59 18.41 12.28 -1.20
N GLY A 60 17.57 11.37 -0.70
CA GLY A 60 17.95 10.49 0.41
C GLY A 60 19.25 9.74 0.09
N ILE A 61 20.01 9.39 1.12
CA ILE A 61 21.19 8.53 0.96
C ILE A 61 20.70 7.10 1.04
N HIS A 62 20.88 6.34 -0.04
CA HIS A 62 20.58 4.91 -0.08
C HIS A 62 21.89 4.11 -0.07
N VAL A 63 21.93 3.06 0.74
CA VAL A 63 23.04 2.12 0.83
C VAL A 63 22.55 0.74 0.42
N GLU A 64 23.21 0.17 -0.58
CA GLU A 64 22.83 -1.10 -1.22
C GLU A 64 23.04 -2.34 -0.33
N GLY A 65 22.41 -3.43 -0.81
CA GLY A 65 22.26 -4.75 -0.23
C GLY A 65 23.43 -5.31 0.58
N LYS A 66 23.20 -5.51 1.87
CA LYS A 66 24.07 -6.27 2.78
C LYS A 66 23.29 -7.42 3.41
N GLU A 67 23.97 -8.46 3.87
CA GLU A 67 23.30 -9.66 4.38
C GLU A 67 23.16 -9.65 5.89
N THR A 68 22.00 -10.11 6.37
CA THR A 68 21.73 -10.30 7.79
C THR A 68 22.58 -11.42 8.39
N ASP A 69 22.95 -11.26 9.66
CA ASP A 69 23.65 -12.28 10.45
C ASP A 69 22.73 -13.45 10.87
N THR A 70 23.25 -14.37 11.69
CA THR A 70 22.50 -15.52 12.21
C THR A 70 21.32 -15.14 13.11
N ASN A 71 21.30 -13.92 13.64
CA ASN A 71 20.20 -13.37 14.43
C ASN A 71 19.21 -12.59 13.56
N GLY A 72 19.37 -12.62 12.24
CA GLY A 72 18.53 -11.89 11.29
C GLY A 72 18.79 -10.39 11.30
N CYS A 73 19.93 -9.94 11.81
CA CYS A 73 20.23 -8.52 12.00
C CYS A 73 21.27 -8.02 10.99
N TYR A 74 21.11 -6.78 10.55
CA TYR A 74 22.18 -6.01 9.91
C TYR A 74 22.14 -4.56 10.38
N THR A 75 23.30 -3.97 10.67
CA THR A 75 23.39 -2.59 11.17
C THR A 75 23.98 -1.66 10.13
N PHE A 76 23.22 -0.63 9.78
CA PHE A 76 23.68 0.46 8.92
C PHE A 76 24.30 1.57 9.76
N THR A 77 25.45 2.07 9.31
CA THR A 77 26.06 3.32 9.77
C THR A 77 26.28 4.17 8.53
N ILE A 78 25.60 5.32 8.46
CA ILE A 78 25.57 6.18 7.28
C ILE A 78 25.93 7.60 7.72
N ASP A 79 26.91 8.20 7.03
CA ASP A 79 27.28 9.59 7.31
C ASP A 79 26.25 10.55 6.71
N GLY A 80 25.76 11.45 7.55
CA GLY A 80 24.66 12.34 7.21
C GLY A 80 23.29 11.74 7.53
N GLY A 81 22.26 12.54 7.25
CA GLY A 81 20.87 12.18 7.52
C GLY A 81 20.16 13.25 8.34
N ASN A 82 18.83 13.22 8.33
CA ASN A 82 17.97 14.14 9.09
C ASN A 82 17.20 13.43 10.22
N GLY A 83 17.59 12.20 10.57
CA GLY A 83 16.89 11.37 11.55
C GLY A 83 15.70 10.59 10.98
N ALA A 84 15.45 10.67 9.67
CA ALA A 84 14.52 9.79 8.98
C ALA A 84 15.26 8.56 8.41
N TYR A 85 14.71 7.37 8.63
CA TYR A 85 15.28 6.10 8.20
C TYR A 85 14.26 5.27 7.43
N GLY A 86 14.75 4.53 6.45
CA GLY A 86 14.04 3.47 5.77
C GLY A 86 14.90 2.23 5.67
N ALA A 87 14.25 1.08 5.67
CA ALA A 87 14.85 -0.22 5.44
C ALA A 87 14.08 -0.93 4.33
N GLU A 88 14.78 -1.76 3.57
CA GLU A 88 14.16 -2.69 2.64
C GLU A 88 14.82 -4.05 2.76
N VAL A 89 14.04 -5.11 2.55
CA VAL A 89 14.57 -6.46 2.32
C VAL A 89 14.23 -6.84 0.90
N TYR A 90 15.25 -7.19 0.12
CA TYR A 90 15.06 -7.58 -1.27
C TYR A 90 14.37 -8.94 -1.36
N GLU A 91 13.61 -9.13 -2.45
CA GLU A 91 13.03 -10.42 -2.81
C GLU A 91 14.14 -11.46 -2.97
N GLN A 92 14.08 -12.54 -2.19
CA GLN A 92 15.03 -13.64 -2.23
C GLN A 92 14.50 -14.83 -1.44
N LYS A 93 15.08 -16.02 -1.66
CA LYS A 93 14.84 -17.23 -0.85
C LYS A 93 13.34 -17.59 -0.69
N GLY A 94 12.52 -17.25 -1.68
CA GLY A 94 11.08 -17.51 -1.65
C GLY A 94 10.26 -16.54 -0.79
N TYR A 95 10.77 -15.35 -0.45
CA TYR A 95 10.03 -14.30 0.27
C TYR A 95 9.78 -13.08 -0.61
N TYR A 96 8.67 -12.37 -0.40
CA TYR A 96 8.38 -11.11 -1.08
C TYR A 96 9.32 -9.98 -0.64
N ARG A 97 9.56 -8.99 -1.52
CA ARG A 97 10.24 -7.74 -1.14
C ARG A 97 9.40 -6.98 -0.12
N MET A 98 10.04 -6.52 0.95
CA MET A 98 9.41 -5.76 2.03
C MET A 98 10.12 -4.42 2.23
N LEU A 99 9.37 -3.37 2.56
CA LEU A 99 9.95 -2.08 2.95
C LEU A 99 9.46 -1.70 4.35
N SER A 100 10.22 -0.87 5.04
CA SER A 100 9.69 -0.22 6.23
C SER A 100 8.94 1.05 5.81
N GLY A 101 7.78 1.33 6.41
CA GLY A 101 7.27 2.70 6.45
C GLY A 101 8.34 3.62 7.03
N GLY A 102 8.60 4.77 6.40
CA GLY A 102 9.69 5.65 6.82
C GLY A 102 9.57 6.06 8.29
N TRP A 103 10.61 5.79 9.08
CA TRP A 103 10.67 6.13 10.50
C TRP A 103 11.27 7.52 10.66
N ARG A 104 10.59 8.42 11.37
CA ARG A 104 11.16 9.72 11.76
C ARG A 104 11.48 9.66 13.25
N TYR A 105 12.76 9.75 13.58
CA TYR A 105 13.20 9.84 14.97
C TYR A 105 13.53 11.28 15.37
N GLN A 106 13.59 11.52 16.68
CA GLN A 106 13.61 12.85 17.27
C GLN A 106 14.95 13.58 17.12
N LYS A 107 14.91 14.85 17.53
CA LYS A 107 15.97 15.86 17.53
C LYS A 107 17.35 15.27 17.89
N ALA A 108 18.36 15.73 17.15
CA ALA A 108 19.76 15.48 17.46
C ALA A 108 20.07 15.87 18.92
N SER A 109 20.60 14.95 19.72
CA SER A 109 21.04 15.22 21.09
C SER A 109 22.54 14.90 21.25
N GLY A 110 23.17 15.50 22.27
CA GLY A 110 24.60 15.36 22.55
C GLY A 110 25.39 16.65 22.37
N ILE A 111 26.67 16.58 22.73
CA ILE A 111 27.63 17.68 22.66
C ILE A 111 28.27 17.69 21.26
N PHE A 112 28.41 18.87 20.66
CA PHE A 112 29.14 19.01 19.40
C PHE A 112 30.60 18.55 19.58
N PRO A 113 31.21 17.75 18.67
CA PRO A 113 30.70 17.29 17.37
C PRO A 113 29.93 15.95 17.40
N TYR A 114 29.78 15.31 18.56
CA TYR A 114 29.17 13.98 18.73
C TYR A 114 27.63 13.95 18.77
N ARG A 115 26.97 14.92 18.12
CA ARG A 115 25.50 14.94 18.07
C ARG A 115 24.98 13.73 17.30
N ARG A 116 23.98 13.05 17.84
CA ARG A 116 23.38 11.84 17.27
C ARG A 116 21.86 11.95 17.28
N TYR A 117 21.21 11.33 16.29
CA TYR A 117 19.76 11.17 16.30
C TYR A 117 19.34 10.17 17.37
N GLN A 118 18.23 10.45 18.05
CA GLN A 118 17.71 9.61 19.13
C GLN A 118 16.37 8.98 18.75
N PRO A 119 16.16 7.69 19.07
CA PRO A 119 17.09 6.80 19.76
C PRO A 119 18.31 6.45 18.90
N TRP A 120 19.47 6.30 19.55
CA TRP A 120 20.69 5.87 18.87
C TRP A 120 20.60 4.38 18.52
N ASN A 121 20.81 4.04 17.24
CA ASN A 121 20.68 2.67 16.72
C ASN A 121 19.30 2.03 16.98
N PRO A 122 18.20 2.61 16.48
CA PRO A 122 16.90 1.96 16.57
C PRO A 122 16.90 0.63 15.81
N ILE A 123 16.06 -0.29 16.25
CA ILE A 123 15.79 -1.54 15.54
C ILE A 123 14.52 -1.38 14.71
N ILE A 124 14.65 -1.54 13.40
CA ILE A 124 13.53 -1.62 12.46
C ILE A 124 13.27 -3.10 12.20
N GLU A 125 12.17 -3.61 12.73
CA GLU A 125 11.74 -5.00 12.51
C GLU A 125 10.96 -5.10 11.20
N LEU A 126 11.37 -6.03 10.33
CA LEU A 126 10.67 -6.39 9.09
C LEU A 126 10.32 -7.87 9.12
N ARG A 127 9.02 -8.16 8.94
CA ARG A 127 8.49 -9.52 8.92
C ARG A 127 8.27 -9.95 7.47
N MET A 128 9.04 -10.91 7.01
CA MET A 128 9.05 -11.41 5.65
C MET A 128 7.91 -12.39 5.42
N VAL A 129 7.18 -12.19 4.32
CA VAL A 129 6.09 -13.05 3.89
C VAL A 129 6.62 -14.07 2.90
N LYS A 130 6.49 -15.35 3.23
CA LYS A 130 6.91 -16.43 2.34
C LYS A 130 5.91 -16.56 1.20
N LYS A 131 6.43 -16.72 -0.02
CA LYS A 131 5.64 -17.08 -1.19
C LYS A 131 5.12 -18.50 -1.01
N ARG A 132 3.81 -18.69 -1.10
CA ARG A 132 3.18 -20.01 -0.96
C ARG A 132 2.85 -20.55 -2.33
N ASN A 133 1.71 -20.17 -2.88
CA ASN A 133 1.23 -20.61 -4.19
C ASN A 133 0.70 -19.42 -4.98
N PRO A 134 1.56 -18.49 -5.44
CA PRO A 134 1.10 -17.36 -6.23
C PRO A 134 0.47 -17.80 -7.56
N ILE A 135 -0.67 -17.22 -7.92
CA ILE A 135 -1.42 -17.54 -9.14
C ILE A 135 -1.57 -16.32 -10.05
N PRO A 136 -1.74 -16.51 -11.38
CA PRO A 136 -2.19 -15.46 -12.27
C PRO A 136 -3.63 -15.04 -11.91
N MET A 137 -3.92 -13.75 -12.00
CA MET A 137 -5.23 -13.17 -11.65
C MET A 137 -5.66 -12.15 -12.71
N TYR A 138 -6.96 -11.84 -12.78
CA TYR A 138 -7.39 -10.62 -13.47
C TYR A 138 -7.03 -9.43 -12.57
N VAL A 139 -6.07 -8.63 -13.04
CA VAL A 139 -5.59 -7.45 -12.30
C VAL A 139 -5.82 -6.20 -13.14
N MET A 140 -6.55 -5.24 -12.59
CA MET A 140 -6.88 -4.01 -13.27
C MET A 140 -7.06 -2.84 -12.29
N GLN A 141 -6.60 -1.67 -12.72
CA GLN A 141 -7.03 -0.40 -12.16
C GLN A 141 -8.06 0.22 -13.10
N TYR A 142 -9.30 0.34 -12.63
CA TYR A 142 -10.25 1.22 -13.30
C TYR A 142 -9.96 2.66 -12.90
N ARG A 143 -9.97 3.55 -13.90
CA ARG A 143 -9.76 4.98 -13.74
C ARG A 143 -10.59 5.70 -14.80
N GLY A 144 -11.73 6.24 -14.43
CA GLY A 144 -12.64 6.84 -15.40
C GLY A 144 -13.91 7.39 -14.78
N LYS A 145 -14.85 7.81 -15.62
CA LYS A 145 -16.15 8.32 -15.14
C LYS A 145 -17.08 7.16 -14.80
N ILE A 146 -17.92 7.32 -13.77
CA ILE A 146 -19.14 6.52 -13.69
C ILE A 146 -20.10 7.04 -14.77
N PRO A 147 -20.69 6.16 -15.59
CA PRO A 147 -21.42 6.59 -16.78
C PRO A 147 -22.78 7.24 -16.47
N ALA A 148 -23.35 6.96 -15.30
CA ALA A 148 -24.60 7.58 -14.85
C ALA A 148 -24.63 7.71 -13.32
N THR A 149 -25.43 8.64 -12.82
CA THR A 149 -25.71 8.86 -11.40
C THR A 149 -27.19 8.61 -11.13
N GLU A 150 -27.55 8.36 -9.87
CA GLU A 150 -28.92 8.05 -9.41
C GLU A 150 -29.55 6.76 -9.95
N ILE A 151 -28.85 6.03 -10.84
CA ILE A 151 -29.31 4.75 -11.38
C ILE A 151 -28.21 3.68 -11.23
N PRO A 152 -28.60 2.39 -11.11
CA PRO A 152 -27.64 1.30 -11.04
C PRO A 152 -26.92 1.11 -12.38
N VAL A 153 -25.59 1.00 -12.32
CA VAL A 153 -24.74 0.68 -13.48
C VAL A 153 -23.82 -0.49 -13.17
N GLY A 154 -23.83 -1.50 -14.04
CA GLY A 154 -23.04 -2.72 -13.88
C GLY A 154 -21.62 -2.56 -14.39
N PHE A 155 -20.67 -3.19 -13.70
CA PHE A 155 -19.27 -3.31 -14.09
C PHE A 155 -18.89 -4.78 -14.18
N ASP A 156 -18.28 -5.18 -15.30
CA ASP A 156 -17.80 -6.53 -15.55
C ASP A 156 -16.32 -6.61 -15.13
N LEU A 157 -16.02 -7.41 -14.13
CA LEU A 157 -14.66 -7.52 -13.56
C LEU A 157 -13.75 -8.44 -14.38
N LEU A 158 -14.29 -9.29 -15.25
CA LEU A 158 -13.47 -10.12 -16.15
C LEU A 158 -13.12 -9.34 -17.42
N ASN A 159 -14.05 -8.49 -17.90
CA ASN A 159 -13.82 -7.64 -19.05
C ASN A 159 -13.18 -6.29 -18.69
N GLY A 160 -13.31 -5.86 -17.43
CA GLY A 160 -12.77 -4.59 -16.95
C GLY A 160 -13.49 -3.38 -17.53
N ASP A 161 -14.77 -3.50 -17.84
CA ASP A 161 -15.54 -2.45 -18.49
C ASP A 161 -16.98 -2.39 -17.95
N TRP A 162 -17.64 -1.26 -18.18
CA TRP A 162 -19.06 -1.11 -17.86
C TRP A 162 -19.90 -2.05 -18.73
N VAL A 163 -21.00 -2.52 -18.18
CA VAL A 163 -21.99 -3.31 -18.91
C VAL A 163 -22.79 -2.37 -19.83
N GLN A 164 -23.35 -2.92 -20.90
CA GLN A 164 -24.26 -2.19 -21.78
C GLN A 164 -25.37 -1.47 -20.98
N PRO A 165 -25.77 -0.26 -21.40
CA PRO A 165 -25.40 0.43 -22.64
C PRO A 165 -24.08 1.24 -22.56
N TYR A 166 -23.35 1.19 -21.45
CA TYR A 166 -22.27 2.14 -21.17
C TYR A 166 -20.86 1.65 -21.52
N GLY A 167 -20.71 0.35 -21.75
CA GLY A 167 -19.46 -0.25 -22.18
C GLY A 167 -19.69 -1.60 -22.86
N LYS A 168 -18.62 -2.39 -22.93
CA LYS A 168 -18.59 -3.72 -23.58
C LYS A 168 -18.62 -4.87 -22.59
N GLY A 169 -18.80 -4.59 -21.30
CA GLY A 169 -19.01 -5.62 -20.29
C GLY A 169 -20.28 -6.42 -20.57
N GLU A 170 -20.24 -7.70 -20.19
CA GLU A 170 -21.31 -8.66 -20.47
C GLU A 170 -22.06 -9.04 -19.18
N ASN A 171 -21.37 -9.04 -18.04
CA ASN A 171 -21.92 -9.44 -16.75
C ASN A 171 -21.76 -8.31 -15.73
N SER A 172 -22.85 -7.97 -15.03
CA SER A 172 -22.82 -6.99 -13.94
C SER A 172 -22.29 -7.66 -12.66
N ASP A 173 -20.97 -7.82 -12.59
CA ASP A 173 -20.29 -8.44 -11.43
C ASP A 173 -20.36 -7.55 -10.19
N ILE A 174 -20.23 -6.23 -10.38
CA ILE A 174 -20.51 -5.22 -9.36
C ILE A 174 -21.49 -4.22 -9.94
N ILE A 175 -22.49 -3.82 -9.15
CA ILE A 175 -23.42 -2.74 -9.50
C ILE A 175 -23.12 -1.54 -8.62
N PHE A 176 -22.92 -0.40 -9.25
CA PHE A 176 -22.71 0.88 -8.58
C PHE A 176 -23.92 1.77 -8.76
N THR A 177 -24.38 2.39 -7.66
CA THR A 177 -25.33 3.49 -7.70
C THR A 177 -24.76 4.66 -6.91
N LEU A 178 -24.48 5.77 -7.60
CA LEU A 178 -23.99 7.00 -6.96
C LEU A 178 -25.16 7.95 -6.73
N HIS A 179 -25.45 8.23 -5.46
CA HIS A 179 -26.42 9.23 -5.03
C HIS A 179 -25.72 10.51 -4.60
N ILE A 180 -25.92 11.59 -5.34
CA ILE A 180 -25.36 12.91 -5.05
C ILE A 180 -26.34 13.65 -4.13
N LYS A 181 -25.85 14.09 -2.97
CA LYS A 181 -26.66 14.84 -2.00
C LYS A 181 -26.60 16.32 -2.31
N GLU A 182 -27.76 16.95 -2.41
CA GLU A 182 -27.86 18.40 -2.51
C GLU A 182 -27.24 19.06 -1.27
N PRO A 183 -26.47 20.15 -1.43
CA PRO A 183 -25.97 20.89 -0.29
C PRO A 183 -27.15 21.57 0.44
N PRO A 184 -27.08 21.73 1.78
CA PRO A 184 -28.07 22.51 2.51
C PRO A 184 -28.22 23.92 1.93
N LYS A 185 -29.45 24.46 1.95
CA LYS A 185 -29.76 25.81 1.44
C LYS A 185 -28.83 26.85 2.09
N GLY A 186 -28.15 27.65 1.25
CA GLY A 186 -27.21 28.68 1.70
C GLY A 186 -25.77 28.21 1.93
N VAL A 187 -25.46 26.93 1.67
CA VAL A 187 -24.10 26.41 1.75
C VAL A 187 -23.55 26.17 0.34
N THR A 188 -22.50 26.91 -0.05
CA THR A 188 -21.73 26.62 -1.26
C THR A 188 -20.64 25.61 -0.93
N LYS A 189 -20.71 24.40 -1.49
CA LYS A 189 -19.63 23.41 -1.43
C LYS A 189 -18.96 23.27 -2.80
N PHE A 190 -17.63 23.16 -2.80
CA PHE A 190 -16.88 22.81 -4.01
C PHE A 190 -17.15 21.37 -4.49
N TYR A 191 -17.51 20.48 -3.55
CA TYR A 191 -17.84 19.08 -3.84
C TYR A 191 -19.11 18.68 -3.08
N PRO A 192 -20.08 18.00 -3.73
CA PRO A 192 -21.27 17.52 -3.03
C PRO A 192 -20.94 16.32 -2.13
N ASP A 193 -21.74 16.14 -1.09
CA ASP A 193 -21.74 14.89 -0.32
C ASP A 193 -22.38 13.80 -1.18
N TYR A 194 -22.07 12.52 -0.93
CA TYR A 194 -22.64 11.43 -1.71
C TYR A 194 -22.76 10.14 -0.91
N ASP A 195 -23.66 9.26 -1.36
CA ASP A 195 -23.69 7.85 -1.00
C ASP A 195 -23.36 7.02 -2.24
N LEU A 196 -22.36 6.14 -2.13
CA LEU A 196 -22.07 5.14 -3.14
C LEU A 196 -22.57 3.79 -2.64
N VAL A 197 -23.60 3.28 -3.31
CA VAL A 197 -24.12 1.93 -3.08
C VAL A 197 -23.37 0.98 -4.00
N VAL A 198 -22.79 -0.06 -3.41
CA VAL A 198 -22.13 -1.17 -4.09
C VAL A 198 -22.95 -2.42 -3.83
N SER A 199 -23.57 -2.95 -4.86
CA SER A 199 -24.45 -4.12 -4.77
C SER A 199 -24.05 -5.20 -5.77
N PHE A 200 -24.58 -6.40 -5.54
CA PHE A 200 -24.27 -7.60 -6.30
C PHE A 200 -25.54 -8.34 -6.67
N LEU A 201 -25.53 -9.05 -7.80
CA LEU A 201 -26.73 -9.70 -8.33
C LEU A 201 -27.07 -11.01 -7.62
N GLN A 202 -26.07 -11.85 -7.33
CA GLN A 202 -26.33 -13.17 -6.76
C GLN A 202 -26.44 -13.10 -5.22
N LYS A 203 -27.28 -13.99 -4.65
CA LYS A 203 -27.58 -14.04 -3.21
C LYS A 203 -26.34 -14.11 -2.32
N HIS A 204 -25.33 -14.87 -2.75
CA HIS A 204 -24.10 -15.09 -1.98
C HIS A 204 -22.97 -14.17 -2.40
N ASP A 205 -23.16 -13.35 -3.42
CA ASP A 205 -22.17 -12.34 -3.77
C ASP A 205 -22.17 -11.22 -2.74
N GLY A 206 -21.05 -10.52 -2.66
CA GLY A 206 -20.94 -9.39 -1.76
C GLY A 206 -19.52 -8.90 -1.58
N ILE A 207 -19.38 -7.99 -0.64
CA ILE A 207 -18.10 -7.36 -0.28
C ILE A 207 -17.90 -7.39 1.22
N GLN A 208 -16.66 -7.49 1.66
CA GLN A 208 -16.29 -7.51 3.06
C GLN A 208 -15.10 -6.59 3.29
N GLU A 209 -15.23 -5.67 4.25
CA GLU A 209 -14.13 -4.79 4.65
C GLU A 209 -13.01 -5.59 5.31
N VAL A 210 -11.76 -5.28 4.94
CA VAL A 210 -10.58 -5.81 5.64
C VAL A 210 -10.35 -4.98 6.89
N VAL A 211 -10.48 -5.62 8.05
CA VAL A 211 -10.22 -4.99 9.33
C VAL A 211 -8.72 -4.70 9.45
N GLN A 212 -8.38 -3.41 9.47
CA GLN A 212 -7.00 -2.97 9.67
C GLN A 212 -6.63 -3.05 11.15
N GLU A 213 -5.94 -4.10 11.57
CA GLU A 213 -5.20 -4.09 12.83
C GLU A 213 -3.99 -3.15 12.68
N GLU A 214 -4.03 -1.99 13.33
CA GLU A 214 -2.86 -1.11 13.43
C GLU A 214 -1.78 -1.83 14.26
N LYS A 215 -0.83 -2.48 13.59
CA LYS A 215 0.36 -3.05 14.23
C LYS A 215 1.52 -2.04 14.12
N PRO A 216 2.05 -1.54 15.25
CA PRO A 216 3.19 -0.64 15.24
C PRO A 216 4.35 -1.23 14.42
N GLY A 217 4.84 -0.47 13.44
CA GLY A 217 6.02 -0.83 12.64
C GLY A 217 5.74 -1.59 11.33
N LEU A 218 4.50 -2.01 11.07
CA LEU A 218 4.09 -2.47 9.74
C LEU A 218 3.61 -1.27 8.93
N GLY A 219 4.22 -1.02 7.77
CA GLY A 219 3.67 -0.06 6.82
C GLY A 219 2.37 -0.59 6.20
N LYS A 220 1.63 0.31 5.55
CA LYS A 220 0.37 -0.04 4.85
C LYS A 220 0.55 -1.14 3.80
N ARG A 221 1.74 -1.23 3.21
CA ARG A 221 2.08 -2.20 2.17
C ARG A 221 2.23 -3.60 2.75
N GLU A 222 2.97 -3.71 3.85
CA GLU A 222 3.23 -4.97 4.54
C GLU A 222 1.92 -5.53 5.10
N PHE A 223 1.06 -4.67 5.63
CA PHE A 223 -0.29 -5.04 6.06
C PHE A 223 -1.11 -5.69 4.93
N ARG A 224 -1.11 -5.09 3.72
CA ARG A 224 -1.90 -5.60 2.58
C ARG A 224 -1.41 -6.93 2.04
N ILE A 225 -0.10 -7.14 2.03
CA ILE A 225 0.48 -8.43 1.63
C ILE A 225 0.11 -9.49 2.67
N LEU A 226 0.11 -9.15 3.96
CA LEU A 226 -0.15 -10.12 5.02
C LEU A 226 -1.61 -10.53 5.15
N ASN A 227 -2.53 -9.58 5.05
CA ASN A 227 -3.93 -9.80 5.42
C ASN A 227 -4.86 -10.12 4.25
N MET A 228 -4.34 -10.20 3.01
CA MET A 228 -5.16 -10.37 1.81
C MET A 228 -4.60 -11.41 0.84
N LEU A 229 -4.00 -12.48 1.39
CA LEU A 229 -3.54 -13.66 0.62
C LEU A 229 -4.63 -14.72 0.43
N THR A 230 -5.64 -14.74 1.29
CA THR A 230 -6.72 -15.73 1.24
C THR A 230 -8.04 -15.05 1.57
N ALA A 231 -9.03 -15.23 0.72
CA ALA A 231 -10.37 -14.68 0.90
C ALA A 231 -11.12 -15.45 2.00
N PRO A 232 -11.94 -14.77 2.82
CA PRO A 232 -12.88 -15.44 3.72
C PRO A 232 -13.97 -16.16 2.91
N ILE A 233 -14.55 -17.22 3.47
CA ILE A 233 -15.68 -17.94 2.86
C ILE A 233 -17.01 -17.25 3.16
N GLU A 234 -17.12 -16.63 4.33
CA GLU A 234 -18.36 -16.03 4.86
C GLU A 234 -18.13 -14.58 5.29
N GLY A 235 -19.21 -13.83 5.54
CA GLY A 235 -19.15 -12.46 6.04
C GLY A 235 -19.25 -11.39 4.95
N TYR A 236 -19.54 -11.78 3.71
CA TYR A 236 -19.84 -10.86 2.62
C TYR A 236 -21.20 -10.19 2.84
N GLN A 237 -21.24 -8.87 2.69
CA GLN A 237 -22.47 -8.09 2.75
C GLN A 237 -22.87 -7.61 1.36
N ASN A 238 -24.18 -7.48 1.14
CA ASN A 238 -24.77 -6.94 -0.08
C ASN A 238 -26.14 -6.32 0.27
N PRO A 239 -26.35 -5.00 0.09
CA PRO A 239 -25.39 -4.02 -0.43
C PRO A 239 -24.37 -3.55 0.61
N TYR A 240 -23.29 -2.93 0.13
CA TYR A 240 -22.41 -2.06 0.91
C TYR A 240 -22.66 -0.59 0.56
N ILE A 241 -22.65 0.29 1.57
CA ILE A 241 -22.91 1.71 1.37
C ILE A 241 -21.72 2.50 1.90
N GLN A 242 -21.04 3.21 1.00
CA GLN A 242 -19.99 4.16 1.33
C GLN A 242 -20.59 5.57 1.42
N HIS A 243 -20.60 6.11 2.64
CA HIS A 243 -21.02 7.48 2.90
C HIS A 243 -19.83 8.43 2.80
N HIS A 244 -19.96 9.51 2.04
CA HIS A 244 -18.97 10.56 1.99
C HIS A 244 -19.59 11.91 2.38
N SER A 245 -18.99 12.56 3.37
CA SER A 245 -19.30 13.95 3.70
C SER A 245 -18.03 14.78 3.78
N VAL A 246 -18.04 15.93 3.10
CA VAL A 246 -16.90 16.86 3.03
C VAL A 246 -16.64 17.54 4.38
N ILE A 247 -17.65 17.60 5.26
CA ILE A 247 -17.57 18.33 6.55
C ILE A 247 -16.91 17.47 7.64
N LYS A 248 -17.01 16.15 7.56
CA LYS A 248 -16.40 15.23 8.53
C LYS A 248 -15.12 14.64 7.96
N VAL A 249 -13.98 15.29 8.15
CA VAL A 249 -12.67 14.63 7.92
C VAL A 249 -12.35 13.74 9.12
N GLY A 250 -13.18 12.72 9.35
CA GLY A 250 -12.99 11.71 10.38
C GLY A 250 -12.24 10.49 9.82
N PRO A 251 -11.73 9.60 10.70
CA PRO A 251 -11.15 8.32 10.27
C PRO A 251 -12.13 7.45 9.45
N GLU A 252 -13.45 7.68 9.56
CA GLU A 252 -14.47 7.02 8.72
C GLU A 252 -14.35 7.29 7.21
N ASN A 253 -13.69 8.39 6.81
CA ASN A 253 -13.49 8.77 5.40
C ASN A 253 -12.23 8.14 4.77
N ARG A 254 -11.54 7.24 5.48
CA ARG A 254 -10.41 6.51 4.91
C ARG A 254 -10.92 5.42 3.97
N LEU A 255 -10.35 5.37 2.76
CA LEU A 255 -10.58 4.27 1.84
C LEU A 255 -10.15 2.95 2.49
N LYS A 256 -11.03 1.96 2.40
CA LYS A 256 -10.84 0.65 3.01
C LYS A 256 -10.43 -0.37 1.97
N ASP A 257 -9.64 -1.35 2.37
CA ASP A 257 -9.37 -2.49 1.51
C ASP A 257 -10.54 -3.49 1.66
N PHE A 258 -10.86 -4.25 0.62
CA PHE A 258 -12.00 -5.16 0.61
C PHE A 258 -11.67 -6.54 0.05
N PHE A 259 -12.31 -7.56 0.56
CA PHE A 259 -12.57 -8.80 -0.18
C PHE A 259 -13.92 -8.71 -0.88
N PHE A 260 -14.09 -9.43 -1.99
CA PHE A 260 -15.39 -9.57 -2.63
C PHE A 260 -15.56 -10.97 -3.22
N ARG A 261 -16.83 -11.39 -3.39
CA ARG A 261 -17.23 -12.60 -4.08
C ARG A 261 -18.26 -12.25 -5.15
N ILE A 262 -18.06 -12.80 -6.35
CA ILE A 262 -18.95 -12.61 -7.51
C ILE A 262 -19.27 -13.95 -8.18
N ARG A 263 -20.31 -13.96 -9.03
CA ARG A 263 -20.67 -15.11 -9.89
C ARG A 263 -20.90 -16.37 -9.07
N SER A 264 -21.49 -16.22 -7.87
CA SER A 264 -21.74 -17.35 -6.98
C SER A 264 -22.73 -18.34 -7.61
N GLN A 265 -22.39 -19.62 -7.53
CA GLN A 265 -23.30 -20.73 -7.83
C GLN A 265 -23.88 -21.28 -6.54
N THR A 266 -25.13 -21.74 -6.61
CA THR A 266 -25.81 -22.35 -5.47
C THR A 266 -26.17 -23.80 -5.73
N HIS A 267 -26.16 -24.60 -4.67
CA HIS A 267 -26.82 -25.89 -4.66
C HIS A 267 -28.36 -25.71 -4.71
N PRO A 268 -29.13 -26.78 -5.01
CA PRO A 268 -30.59 -26.71 -5.02
C PRO A 268 -31.23 -26.27 -3.69
N ASP A 269 -30.55 -26.50 -2.57
CA ASP A 269 -30.97 -26.06 -1.24
C ASP A 269 -30.70 -24.57 -0.97
N GLY A 270 -30.09 -23.86 -1.94
CA GLY A 270 -29.75 -22.45 -1.84
C GLY A 270 -28.48 -22.15 -1.04
N SER A 271 -27.73 -23.17 -0.62
CA SER A 271 -26.38 -23.03 -0.06
C SER A 271 -25.36 -22.65 -1.15
N LEU A 272 -24.28 -21.99 -0.75
CA LEU A 272 -23.18 -21.64 -1.65
C LEU A 272 -22.51 -22.94 -2.14
N LYS A 273 -22.46 -23.12 -3.46
CA LYS A 273 -21.66 -24.17 -4.10
C LYS A 273 -20.27 -23.67 -4.44
N ASP A 274 -20.21 -22.51 -5.09
CA ASP A 274 -18.99 -21.98 -5.68
C ASP A 274 -19.10 -20.47 -5.93
N GLY A 275 -18.00 -19.80 -6.23
CA GLY A 275 -17.93 -18.39 -6.63
C GLY A 275 -16.51 -17.95 -6.94
N LEU A 276 -16.35 -16.80 -7.59
CA LEU A 276 -15.03 -16.19 -7.81
C LEU A 276 -14.72 -15.22 -6.67
N TYR A 277 -13.51 -15.31 -6.15
CA TYR A 277 -13.03 -14.49 -5.05
C TYR A 277 -12.04 -13.44 -5.52
N GLY A 278 -12.13 -12.25 -4.94
CA GLY A 278 -11.24 -11.14 -5.27
C GLY A 278 -10.97 -10.19 -4.12
N LYS A 279 -10.13 -9.20 -4.40
CA LYS A 279 -9.79 -8.13 -3.48
C LYS A 279 -9.68 -6.78 -4.16
N ILE A 280 -10.00 -5.72 -3.43
CA ILE A 280 -9.80 -4.32 -3.81
C ILE A 280 -8.78 -3.71 -2.87
N TYR A 281 -7.73 -3.12 -3.42
CA TYR A 281 -6.73 -2.36 -2.68
C TYR A 281 -6.98 -0.85 -2.81
N GLY A 282 -6.92 -0.15 -1.69
CA GLY A 282 -7.11 1.30 -1.62
C GLY A 282 -8.56 1.74 -1.78
N GLY A 283 -9.52 0.81 -1.66
CA GLY A 283 -10.95 1.09 -1.72
C GLY A 283 -11.45 1.55 -3.07
N ILE A 284 -12.68 2.08 -3.04
CA ILE A 284 -13.37 2.63 -4.20
C ILE A 284 -13.40 4.15 -4.04
N GLU A 285 -12.48 4.82 -4.74
CA GLU A 285 -12.41 6.26 -4.77
C GLU A 285 -13.51 6.80 -5.68
N CYS A 286 -14.35 7.67 -5.13
CA CYS A 286 -15.30 8.47 -5.88
C CYS A 286 -15.01 9.95 -5.63
N SER A 287 -14.77 10.70 -6.70
CA SER A 287 -14.76 12.15 -6.70
C SER A 287 -15.93 12.64 -7.54
N PRO A 288 -17.00 13.16 -6.92
CA PRO A 288 -18.08 13.80 -7.66
C PRO A 288 -17.56 15.14 -8.19
N LEU A 289 -16.90 15.12 -9.35
CA LEU A 289 -16.71 16.34 -10.14
C LEU A 289 -18.06 16.77 -10.72
N VAL A 290 -18.14 18.03 -11.17
CA VAL A 290 -19.36 18.69 -11.64
C VAL A 290 -20.23 17.72 -12.46
N PRO A 291 -21.52 17.54 -12.09
CA PRO A 291 -22.47 16.67 -12.78
C PRO A 291 -22.43 16.79 -14.31
N PRO A 292 -22.73 15.72 -15.06
CA PRO A 292 -23.53 14.56 -14.65
C PRO A 292 -22.72 13.31 -14.24
N SER A 293 -21.39 13.39 -14.05
CA SER A 293 -20.57 12.20 -13.83
C SER A 293 -19.61 12.33 -12.65
N GLY A 294 -19.60 11.35 -11.76
CA GLY A 294 -18.51 11.13 -10.81
C GLY A 294 -17.29 10.51 -11.47
N TYR A 295 -16.11 10.77 -10.93
CA TYR A 295 -14.88 10.10 -11.32
C TYR A 295 -14.57 8.97 -10.34
N PHE A 296 -14.39 7.76 -10.86
CA PHE A 296 -14.12 6.54 -10.12
C PHE A 296 -12.69 6.08 -10.31
N ARG A 297 -12.11 5.58 -9.23
CA ARG A 297 -10.87 4.83 -9.26
C ARG A 297 -10.92 3.69 -8.25
N PHE A 298 -10.61 2.49 -8.70
CA PHE A 298 -10.43 1.33 -7.83
C PHE A 298 -9.47 0.36 -8.49
N PHE A 299 -8.78 -0.42 -7.67
CA PHE A 299 -7.78 -1.38 -8.11
C PHE A 299 -8.09 -2.74 -7.55
N TYR A 300 -8.32 -3.73 -8.41
CA TYR A 300 -8.79 -5.04 -8.01
C TYR A 300 -7.94 -6.17 -8.56
N TYR A 301 -8.07 -7.32 -7.88
CA TYR A 301 -7.51 -8.60 -8.23
C TYR A 301 -8.64 -9.62 -8.12
N LEU A 302 -8.78 -10.46 -9.13
CA LEU A 302 -9.81 -11.49 -9.15
C LEU A 302 -9.18 -12.84 -9.50
N ASN A 303 -9.41 -13.83 -8.64
CA ASN A 303 -9.01 -15.21 -8.90
C ASN A 303 -9.89 -15.77 -10.02
N PRO A 304 -9.31 -16.30 -11.12
CA PRO A 304 -10.08 -16.88 -12.23
C PRO A 304 -10.72 -18.24 -11.88
N THR A 305 -10.31 -18.88 -10.79
CA THR A 305 -10.69 -20.25 -10.45
C THR A 305 -11.86 -20.23 -9.47
N PRO A 306 -13.04 -20.74 -9.87
CA PRO A 306 -14.16 -20.90 -8.95
C PRO A 306 -13.76 -21.69 -7.70
N GLY A 307 -14.08 -21.14 -6.53
CA GLY A 307 -14.06 -21.86 -5.26
C GLY A 307 -12.69 -21.84 -4.59
N ASP A 308 -11.68 -21.37 -5.33
CA ASP A 308 -10.36 -21.11 -4.79
C ASP A 308 -10.33 -19.73 -4.12
N THR A 309 -10.07 -19.74 -2.81
CA THR A 309 -9.95 -18.53 -2.00
C THR A 309 -8.55 -17.94 -2.04
N ASN A 310 -7.60 -18.53 -2.77
CA ASN A 310 -6.26 -17.97 -2.92
C ASN A 310 -6.30 -16.62 -3.64
N LEU A 311 -5.70 -15.60 -3.03
CA LEU A 311 -5.54 -14.25 -3.56
C LEU A 311 -4.06 -13.82 -3.62
N GLU A 312 -3.13 -14.77 -3.50
CA GLU A 312 -1.70 -14.53 -3.69
C GLU A 312 -1.40 -14.34 -5.18
N PHE A 313 -1.15 -13.10 -5.60
CA PHE A 313 -0.86 -12.78 -7.00
C PHE A 313 0.60 -13.10 -7.35
N ASP A 314 0.82 -13.67 -8.54
CA ASP A 314 2.15 -14.05 -9.03
C ASP A 314 3.09 -12.87 -9.35
N CYS A 315 2.55 -11.65 -9.44
CA CYS A 315 3.26 -10.42 -9.80
C CYS A 315 3.95 -10.47 -11.17
N LYS A 316 3.56 -11.39 -12.04
CA LYS A 316 4.19 -11.61 -13.35
C LYS A 316 3.18 -11.52 -14.49
N THR A 317 2.00 -12.11 -14.32
CA THR A 317 1.04 -12.25 -15.41
C THR A 317 -0.36 -11.83 -14.99
N THR A 318 -0.91 -10.82 -15.67
CA THR A 318 -2.34 -10.48 -15.56
C THR A 318 -3.10 -11.18 -16.67
N LEU A 319 -4.28 -11.71 -16.35
CA LEU A 319 -5.18 -12.35 -17.31
C LEU A 319 -6.00 -11.33 -18.14
N MET A 320 -5.88 -10.04 -17.82
CA MET A 320 -6.58 -8.97 -18.51
C MET A 320 -5.93 -8.65 -19.86
N LYS A 321 -6.69 -8.75 -20.96
CA LYS A 321 -6.21 -8.46 -22.33
C LYS A 321 -5.65 -7.04 -22.50
N ASN A 322 -6.27 -6.06 -21.84
CA ASN A 322 -5.81 -4.66 -21.78
C ASN A 322 -5.32 -4.30 -20.37
N GLY A 323 -4.97 -5.31 -19.58
CA GLY A 323 -4.51 -5.12 -18.22
C GLY A 323 -3.21 -4.35 -18.21
N ILE A 324 -3.15 -3.29 -17.42
CA ILE A 324 -1.87 -2.81 -16.94
C ILE A 324 -1.43 -3.87 -15.93
N ALA A 325 -0.56 -4.80 -16.34
CA ALA A 325 0.30 -5.48 -15.38
C ALA A 325 0.94 -4.34 -14.58
N PRO A 326 0.72 -4.21 -13.27
CA PRO A 326 1.18 -3.03 -12.58
C PRO A 326 2.69 -2.95 -12.76
N ILE A 327 3.13 -1.96 -13.55
CA ILE A 327 4.51 -1.54 -13.57
C ILE A 327 4.71 -1.03 -12.16
N ASN A 328 5.30 -1.89 -11.35
CA ASN A 328 5.29 -1.84 -9.89
C ASN A 328 3.91 -2.16 -9.31
N GLN A 329 3.67 -3.43 -8.96
CA GLN A 329 2.88 -3.65 -7.76
C GLN A 329 3.62 -3.02 -6.57
N PRO A 330 2.85 -2.43 -5.63
CA PRO A 330 3.23 -1.32 -4.76
C PRO A 330 4.54 -1.55 -4.03
#